data_AF-A0A4U0GLT9-F1
#
_entry.id   AF-A0A4U0GLT9-F1
#
_cell.length_a   1.000
_cell.length_b   1.000
_cell.length_c   1.000
_cell.angle_alpha   90.00
_cell.angle_beta   90.00
_cell.angle_gamma   90.00
#
_symmetry.space_group_name_H-M   'P 1'
#
loop_
_entity.id
_entity.type
_entity.pdbx_description
1 polymer ?
#
loop_
_entity_poly.entity_id
_entity_poly.type
_entity_poly.pdbx_seq_one_letter_code
_entity_poly.pdbx_strand_id
1 'polypeptide(L)'
;MKKIHKLKVIAISMISSILTLYTSCDFIAAGSNLMAERYEFEISRDSIMQTLMNFNAKQIASFKDSIFRVGKGDPYFYEGYAINFSHNEIYYLSIPIASSRSHELLLISVRNIQSGEIFIINKEPNSKHEITLRKTIIKNFEQRVLDKLGVWYVNKGNAMNKGY
;
A
#
# COMPACT_ATOMS: atom_id res chain seq x y z
N MET A 1 12.59 -20.53 -22.46
CA MET A 1 12.96 -19.42 -21.54
C MET A 1 12.61 -17.99 -22.03
N LYS A 2 11.79 -17.77 -23.08
CA LYS A 2 11.51 -16.40 -23.61
C LYS A 2 10.29 -15.66 -23.01
N LYS A 3 9.39 -16.34 -22.27
CA LYS A 3 8.14 -15.74 -21.75
C LYS A 3 8.35 -14.80 -20.57
N ILE A 4 9.30 -15.10 -19.68
CA ILE A 4 9.52 -14.37 -18.42
C ILE A 4 10.08 -12.97 -18.67
N HIS A 5 10.94 -12.81 -19.68
CA HIS A 5 11.48 -11.49 -20.03
C HIS A 5 10.44 -10.54 -20.64
N LYS A 6 9.48 -11.05 -21.43
CA LYS A 6 8.43 -10.21 -22.02
C LYS A 6 7.47 -9.65 -20.97
N LEU A 7 7.13 -10.41 -19.92
CA LEU A 7 6.30 -9.89 -18.81
C LEU A 7 6.98 -8.74 -18.05
N LYS A 8 8.29 -8.86 -17.77
CA LYS A 8 9.04 -7.81 -17.06
C LYS A 8 9.12 -6.51 -17.85
N VAL A 9 9.28 -6.58 -19.18
CA VAL A 9 9.40 -5.39 -20.04
C VAL A 9 8.05 -4.67 -20.23
N ILE A 10 6.94 -5.41 -20.35
CA ILE A 10 5.59 -4.82 -20.46
C ILE A 10 5.17 -4.16 -19.14
N ALA A 11 5.53 -4.75 -18.00
CA ALA A 11 5.26 -4.17 -16.68
C ALA A 11 6.00 -2.84 -16.46
N ILE A 12 7.24 -2.71 -16.92
CA ILE A 12 8.04 -1.47 -16.79
C ILE A 12 7.41 -0.32 -17.61
N SER A 13 6.89 -0.61 -18.81
CA SER A 13 6.18 0.37 -19.64
C SER A 13 4.86 0.84 -19.01
N MET A 14 4.17 -0.01 -18.25
CA MET A 14 2.94 0.40 -17.55
C MET A 14 3.24 1.23 -16.30
N ILE A 15 4.34 0.98 -15.59
CA ILE A 15 4.71 1.76 -14.39
C ILE A 15 4.98 3.23 -14.73
N SER A 16 5.57 3.53 -15.89
CA SER A 16 5.81 4.92 -16.32
C SER A 16 4.51 5.70 -16.60
N SER A 17 3.40 5.01 -16.89
CA SER A 17 2.10 5.62 -17.16
C SER A 17 1.21 5.74 -15.91
N ILE A 18 1.67 5.26 -14.75
CA ILE A 18 0.89 5.21 -13.49
C ILE A 18 0.92 6.55 -12.73
N LEU A 19 1.78 7.50 -13.11
CA LEU A 19 1.94 8.76 -12.36
C LEU A 19 0.83 9.81 -12.63
N THR A 20 -0.07 9.59 -13.59
CA THR A 20 -1.01 10.63 -14.07
C THR A 20 -2.47 10.47 -13.65
N LEU A 21 -2.82 9.51 -12.78
CA LEU A 21 -4.23 9.29 -12.37
C LEU A 21 -4.58 9.73 -10.93
N TYR A 22 -3.71 10.50 -10.26
CA TYR A 22 -3.97 11.06 -8.93
C TYR A 22 -4.86 12.31 -8.94
N THR A 23 -5.95 12.33 -9.72
CA THR A 23 -6.89 13.47 -9.76
C THR A 23 -8.32 13.12 -9.37
N SER A 24 -8.53 12.06 -8.61
CA SER A 24 -9.78 11.84 -7.89
C SER A 24 -9.62 12.43 -6.48
N CYS A 25 -10.04 13.69 -6.32
CA CYS A 25 -10.08 14.44 -5.04
C CYS A 25 -10.75 13.66 -3.90
N ASP A 26 -11.59 12.66 -4.20
CA ASP A 26 -12.38 11.91 -3.21
C ASP A 26 -11.63 10.76 -2.52
N PHE A 27 -10.34 10.57 -2.79
CA PHE A 27 -9.52 9.60 -2.06
C PHE A 27 -8.85 10.21 -0.80
N ILE A 28 -8.80 11.53 -0.70
CA ILE A 28 -7.88 12.26 0.19
C ILE A 28 -8.61 13.44 0.86
N ALA A 29 -9.71 13.17 1.56
CA ALA A 29 -10.30 14.15 2.50
C ALA A 29 -9.75 13.90 3.90
N ALA A 30 -9.53 14.94 4.71
CA ALA A 30 -9.18 14.79 6.12
C ALA A 30 -10.31 14.01 6.85
N GLY A 31 -10.00 12.76 7.26
CA GLY A 31 -10.98 11.77 7.75
C GLY A 31 -11.05 10.48 6.90
N SER A 32 -10.56 10.52 5.65
CA SER A 32 -10.49 9.41 4.69
C SER A 32 -9.73 8.20 5.22
N ASN A 33 -8.65 8.40 5.99
CA ASN A 33 -7.84 7.28 6.48
C ASN A 33 -8.36 6.65 7.78
N LEU A 34 -9.49 7.11 8.33
CA LEU A 34 -10.05 6.51 9.56
C LEU A 34 -10.46 5.05 9.37
N MET A 35 -10.85 4.68 8.15
CA MET A 35 -11.22 3.30 7.79
C MET A 35 -10.05 2.49 7.22
N ALA A 36 -8.88 3.10 7.03
CA ALA A 36 -7.70 2.39 6.56
C ALA A 36 -7.29 1.34 7.59
N GLU A 37 -6.75 0.22 7.11
CA GLU A 37 -6.19 -0.79 8.00
C GLU A 37 -4.84 -0.30 8.52
N ARG A 38 -4.63 -0.36 9.84
CA ARG A 38 -3.49 0.24 10.53
C ARG A 38 -2.56 -0.83 11.08
N TYR A 39 -1.28 -0.60 10.87
CA TYR A 39 -0.21 -1.46 11.38
C TYR A 39 0.76 -0.60 12.17
N GLU A 40 1.10 -1.02 13.38
CA GLU A 40 2.09 -0.38 14.24
C GLU A 40 3.37 -1.22 14.24
N PHE A 41 4.53 -0.59 14.03
CA PHE A 41 5.84 -1.23 13.94
C PHE A 41 6.72 -0.87 15.14
N GLU A 42 7.72 -1.71 15.42
CA GLU A 42 8.73 -1.38 16.44
C GLU A 42 9.84 -0.45 15.92
N ILE A 43 9.90 -0.28 14.59
CA ILE A 43 10.91 0.50 13.90
C ILE A 43 10.41 1.90 13.56
N SER A 44 11.35 2.85 13.44
CA SER A 44 11.03 4.23 13.06
C SER A 44 10.35 4.29 11.69
N ARG A 45 9.54 5.34 11.47
CA ARG A 45 8.97 5.68 10.16
C ARG A 45 9.95 5.55 9.00
N ASP A 46 11.13 6.16 9.13
CA ASP A 46 12.12 6.17 8.05
C ASP A 46 12.62 4.75 7.77
N SER A 47 12.74 3.91 8.81
CA SER A 47 13.05 2.49 8.67
C SER A 47 11.92 1.71 7.99
N ILE A 48 10.65 2.05 8.24
CA ILE A 48 9.49 1.44 7.54
C ILE A 48 9.60 1.75 6.04
N MET A 49 9.81 3.03 5.70
CA MET A 49 9.97 3.48 4.31
C MET A 49 11.13 2.75 3.62
N GLN A 50 12.29 2.68 4.26
CA GLN A 50 13.47 1.97 3.73
C GLN A 50 13.22 0.47 3.54
N THR A 51 12.55 -0.17 4.49
CA THR A 51 12.25 -1.62 4.40
C THR A 51 11.30 -1.92 3.26
N LEU A 52 10.29 -1.07 3.03
CA LEU A 52 9.37 -1.16 1.89
C LEU A 52 10.06 -0.85 0.55
N MET A 53 10.97 0.12 0.51
CA MET A 53 11.82 0.39 -0.66
C MET A 53 12.68 -0.83 -1.02
N ASN A 54 13.30 -1.45 -0.01
CA ASN A 54 14.10 -2.66 -0.18
C ASN A 54 13.24 -3.85 -0.64
N PHE A 55 12.01 -3.98 -0.12
CA PHE A 55 11.05 -4.97 -0.60
C PHE A 55 10.76 -4.78 -2.08
N ASN A 56 10.44 -3.54 -2.52
CA ASN A 56 10.15 -3.24 -3.93
C ASN A 56 11.37 -3.46 -4.85
N ALA A 57 12.57 -3.10 -4.41
CA ALA A 57 13.80 -3.29 -5.18
C ALA A 57 14.08 -4.78 -5.47
N LYS A 58 13.69 -5.68 -4.57
CA LYS A 58 13.78 -7.15 -4.80
C LYS A 58 12.79 -7.63 -5.86
N GLN A 59 11.70 -6.89 -6.08
CA GLN A 59 10.63 -7.25 -7.02
C GLN A 59 10.97 -6.77 -8.44
N ILE A 60 11.58 -5.58 -8.57
CA ILE A 60 12.10 -5.05 -9.83
C ILE A 60 13.49 -4.45 -9.60
N ALA A 61 14.53 -5.05 -10.18
CA ALA A 61 15.92 -4.60 -10.04
C ALA A 61 16.20 -3.18 -10.59
N SER A 62 15.35 -2.66 -11.49
CA SER A 62 15.48 -1.31 -12.07
C SER A 62 14.70 -0.24 -11.31
N PHE A 63 14.01 -0.61 -10.23
CA PHE A 63 13.14 0.29 -9.51
C PHE A 63 13.97 1.05 -8.45
N LYS A 64 14.33 2.29 -8.78
CA LYS A 64 15.30 3.13 -8.02
C LYS A 64 14.71 4.40 -7.43
N ASP A 65 13.44 4.71 -7.70
CA ASP A 65 12.82 5.96 -7.25
C ASP A 65 12.34 5.87 -5.80
N SER A 66 12.40 7.01 -5.09
CA SER A 66 11.76 7.16 -3.78
C SER A 66 10.27 6.93 -3.91
N ILE A 67 9.80 5.79 -3.40
CA ILE A 67 8.38 5.39 -3.47
C ILE A 67 7.48 6.23 -2.58
N PHE A 68 8.06 6.75 -1.50
CA PHE A 68 7.34 7.58 -0.55
C PHE A 68 7.61 9.05 -0.85
N ARG A 69 6.54 9.82 -0.92
CA ARG A 69 6.54 11.27 -1.11
C ARG A 69 5.47 11.88 -0.21
N VAL A 70 5.67 13.12 0.21
CA VAL A 70 4.60 13.86 0.91
C VAL A 70 3.38 13.90 0.00
N GLY A 71 2.22 13.50 0.53
CA GLY A 71 0.97 13.47 -0.21
C GLY A 71 0.63 14.84 -0.76
N LYS A 72 0.32 14.93 -2.06
CA LYS A 72 -0.01 16.21 -2.69
C LYS A 72 -1.34 16.78 -2.19
N GLY A 73 -2.28 15.90 -1.83
CA GLY A 73 -3.59 16.26 -1.28
C GLY A 73 -3.63 16.24 0.25
N ASP A 74 -2.68 15.56 0.90
CA ASP A 74 -2.60 15.45 2.35
C ASP A 74 -1.14 15.56 2.82
N PRO A 75 -0.69 16.78 3.17
CA PRO A 75 0.69 17.02 3.60
C PRO A 75 0.98 16.42 4.98
N TYR A 76 0.02 15.76 5.63
CA TYR A 76 0.21 15.07 6.90
C TYR A 76 0.64 13.61 6.75
N PHE A 77 0.77 13.10 5.51
CA PHE A 77 1.22 11.74 5.24
C PHE A 77 2.32 11.68 4.18
N TYR A 78 3.21 10.71 4.33
CA TYR A 78 3.95 10.15 3.21
C TYR A 78 3.08 9.12 2.50
N GLU A 79 2.92 9.25 1.19
CA GLU A 79 2.19 8.32 0.33
C GLU A 79 3.18 7.51 -0.50
N GLY A 80 2.94 6.20 -0.61
CA GLY A 80 3.76 5.30 -1.41
C GLY A 80 3.05 3.98 -1.67
N TYR A 81 3.82 2.94 -1.98
CA TYR A 81 3.25 1.63 -2.30
C TYR A 81 4.22 0.47 -2.09
N ALA A 82 3.66 -0.74 -1.94
CA ALA A 82 4.38 -2.00 -2.04
C ALA A 82 3.92 -2.77 -3.28
N ILE A 83 4.84 -3.29 -4.08
CA ILE A 83 4.51 -4.08 -5.28
C ILE A 83 4.80 -5.56 -5.03
N ASN A 84 3.81 -6.41 -5.28
CA ASN A 84 4.00 -7.85 -5.32
C ASN A 84 3.72 -8.38 -6.72
N PHE A 85 4.79 -8.57 -7.51
CA PHE A 85 4.66 -9.04 -8.90
C PHE A 85 4.19 -10.48 -9.00
N SER A 86 4.59 -11.33 -8.06
CA SER A 86 4.19 -12.74 -8.08
C SER A 86 2.67 -12.92 -8.03
N HIS A 87 1.94 -11.91 -7.52
CA HIS A 87 0.49 -11.91 -7.40
C HIS A 87 -0.20 -10.79 -8.21
N ASN A 88 0.55 -10.05 -9.03
CA ASN A 88 0.02 -8.90 -9.79
C ASN A 88 -0.68 -7.85 -8.91
N GLU A 89 -0.11 -7.49 -7.76
CA GLU A 89 -0.74 -6.56 -6.81
C GLU A 89 0.15 -5.34 -6.53
N ILE A 90 -0.47 -4.15 -6.44
CA ILE A 90 0.13 -2.93 -5.89
C ILE A 90 -0.72 -2.50 -4.69
N TYR A 91 -0.11 -2.46 -3.52
CA TYR A 91 -0.74 -1.97 -2.30
C TYR A 91 -0.37 -0.51 -2.09
N TYR A 92 -1.35 0.38 -2.00
CA TYR A 92 -1.14 1.81 -1.75
C TYR A 92 -1.17 2.09 -0.25
N LEU A 93 -0.18 2.85 0.20
CA LEU A 93 0.16 2.98 1.61
C LEU A 93 0.33 4.45 2.00
N SER A 94 -0.05 4.77 3.23
CA SER A 94 0.21 6.07 3.84
C SER A 94 0.93 5.91 5.17
N ILE A 95 1.85 6.82 5.48
CA ILE A 95 2.56 6.88 6.76
C ILE A 95 2.39 8.29 7.37
N PRO A 96 1.80 8.43 8.57
CA PRO A 96 1.63 9.74 9.21
C PRO A 96 2.95 10.48 9.46
N ILE A 97 2.98 11.79 9.25
CA ILE A 97 4.15 12.67 9.47
C ILE A 97 4.20 13.20 10.91
N ALA A 98 3.06 13.63 11.45
CA ALA A 98 2.99 14.50 12.63
C ALA A 98 2.81 13.79 14.00
N SER A 99 2.95 12.47 14.09
CA SER A 99 2.72 11.76 15.34
C SER A 99 4.03 11.50 16.10
N SER A 100 4.05 11.88 17.39
CA SER A 100 5.14 11.66 18.35
C SER A 100 5.45 10.18 18.63
N ARG A 101 4.66 9.26 18.04
CA ARG A 101 4.80 7.80 18.13
C ARG A 101 4.62 7.11 16.77
N SER A 102 4.76 7.81 15.64
CA SER A 102 4.39 7.28 14.32
C SER A 102 5.36 6.22 13.81
N HIS A 103 5.15 5.00 14.27
CA HIS A 103 5.63 3.79 13.63
C HIS A 103 4.46 3.13 12.87
N GLU A 104 3.54 3.94 12.34
CA GLU A 104 2.31 3.45 11.75
C GLU A 104 2.41 3.36 10.23
N LEU A 105 1.80 2.32 9.66
CA LEU A 105 1.55 2.16 8.24
C LEU A 105 0.06 1.95 8.02
N LEU A 106 -0.50 2.67 7.06
CA LEU A 106 -1.90 2.61 6.70
C LEU A 106 -2.04 1.95 5.33
N LEU A 107 -2.85 0.90 5.24
CA LEU A 107 -3.23 0.28 3.98
C LEU A 107 -4.49 0.95 3.43
N ILE A 108 -4.35 1.63 2.29
CA ILE A 108 -5.38 2.50 1.71
C ILE A 108 -6.20 1.76 0.66
N SER A 109 -5.52 1.06 -0.25
CA SER A 109 -6.15 0.30 -1.33
C SER A 109 -5.20 -0.74 -1.89
N VAL A 110 -5.74 -1.67 -2.68
CA VAL A 110 -4.95 -2.58 -3.51
C VAL A 110 -5.42 -2.46 -4.96
N ARG A 111 -4.48 -2.51 -5.89
CA ARG A 111 -4.76 -2.57 -7.33
C ARG A 111 -4.21 -3.86 -7.91
N ASN A 112 -5.01 -4.53 -8.73
CA ASN A 112 -4.52 -5.62 -9.56
C ASN A 112 -3.83 -5.05 -10.81
N ILE A 113 -2.59 -5.45 -11.06
CA ILE A 113 -1.77 -4.96 -12.17
C ILE A 113 -2.32 -5.42 -13.52
N GLN A 114 -2.86 -6.64 -13.58
CA GLN A 114 -3.31 -7.25 -14.82
C GLN A 114 -4.70 -6.75 -15.23
N SER A 115 -5.66 -6.73 -14.31
CA SER A 115 -7.02 -6.26 -14.58
C SER A 115 -7.16 -4.74 -14.46
N GLY A 116 -6.27 -4.08 -13.72
CA GLY A 116 -6.34 -2.66 -13.41
C GLY A 116 -7.34 -2.31 -12.31
N GLU A 117 -8.11 -3.29 -11.82
CA GLU A 117 -9.13 -3.12 -10.78
C GLU A 117 -8.53 -2.63 -9.47
N ILE A 118 -9.23 -1.70 -8.80
CA ILE A 118 -8.82 -1.10 -7.53
C ILE A 118 -9.87 -1.43 -6.47
N PHE A 119 -9.43 -2.02 -5.37
CA PHE A 119 -10.24 -2.21 -4.17
C PHE A 119 -9.85 -1.21 -3.09
N ILE A 120 -10.80 -0.40 -2.65
CA ILE A 120 -10.60 0.68 -1.68
C ILE A 120 -10.85 0.14 -0.27
N ILE A 121 -9.88 0.32 0.62
CA ILE A 121 -9.93 -0.18 2.01
C ILE A 121 -10.28 0.96 2.96
N ASN A 122 -9.81 2.17 2.69
CA ASN A 122 -10.04 3.34 3.53
C ASN A 122 -11.45 3.97 3.38
N LYS A 123 -12.45 3.22 2.91
CA LYS A 123 -13.85 3.67 2.89
C LYS A 123 -14.71 2.76 3.74
N GLU A 124 -15.85 3.28 4.22
CA GLU A 124 -16.81 2.44 4.93
C GLU A 124 -17.37 1.38 3.98
N PRO A 125 -17.35 0.09 4.37
CA PRO A 125 -17.88 -0.95 3.50
C PRO A 125 -19.40 -0.89 3.46
N ASN A 126 -19.99 -1.14 2.29
CA ASN A 126 -21.43 -1.08 2.09
C ASN A 126 -22.12 -2.45 2.14
N SER A 127 -21.35 -3.54 2.24
CA SER A 127 -21.88 -4.91 2.18
C SER A 127 -21.03 -5.93 2.93
N LYS A 128 -21.65 -7.05 3.33
CA LYS A 128 -20.95 -8.22 3.92
C LYS A 128 -19.92 -8.83 2.95
N HIS A 129 -20.21 -8.77 1.66
CA HIS A 129 -19.29 -9.25 0.63
C HIS A 129 -18.02 -8.39 0.61
N GLU A 130 -18.16 -7.06 0.64
CA GLU A 130 -17.02 -6.14 0.69
C GLU A 130 -16.18 -6.36 1.95
N ILE A 131 -16.82 -6.56 3.11
CA ILE A 131 -16.13 -6.89 4.38
C ILE A 131 -15.29 -8.17 4.22
N THR A 132 -15.86 -9.22 3.61
CA THR A 132 -15.17 -10.50 3.42
C THR A 132 -13.98 -10.37 2.46
N LEU A 133 -14.15 -9.61 1.38
CA LEU A 133 -13.08 -9.32 0.42
C LEU A 133 -11.97 -8.50 1.09
N ARG A 134 -12.33 -7.50 1.90
CA ARG A 134 -11.37 -6.68 2.65
C ARG A 134 -10.51 -7.52 3.59
N LYS A 135 -11.11 -8.44 4.37
CA LYS A 135 -10.35 -9.40 5.21
C LYS A 135 -9.34 -10.20 4.41
N THR A 136 -9.75 -10.67 3.23
CA THR A 136 -8.88 -11.44 2.35
C THR A 136 -7.71 -10.60 1.87
N ILE A 137 -7.95 -9.34 1.50
CA ILE A 137 -6.92 -8.41 1.05
C ILE A 137 -5.95 -8.04 2.19
N ILE A 138 -6.45 -7.76 3.39
CA ILE A 138 -5.66 -7.47 4.59
C ILE A 138 -4.71 -8.65 4.88
N LYS A 139 -5.26 -9.87 4.93
CA LYS A 139 -4.46 -11.08 5.14
C LYS A 139 -3.43 -11.30 4.05
N ASN A 140 -3.78 -11.04 2.79
CA ASN A 140 -2.83 -11.14 1.68
C ASN A 140 -1.70 -10.11 1.81
N PHE A 141 -2.02 -8.86 2.20
CA PHE A 141 -1.02 -7.83 2.42
C PHE A 141 -0.04 -8.22 3.54
N GLU A 142 -0.56 -8.71 4.66
CA GLU A 142 0.24 -9.22 5.77
C GLU A 142 1.21 -10.32 5.29
N GLN A 143 0.66 -11.40 4.72
CA GLN A 143 1.44 -12.59 4.37
C GLN A 143 2.43 -12.38 3.22
N ARG A 144 2.06 -11.53 2.26
CA ARG A 144 2.82 -11.37 1.01
C ARG A 144 3.74 -10.16 1.04
N VAL A 145 3.49 -9.18 1.90
CA VAL A 145 4.31 -7.98 2.05
C VAL A 145 4.89 -7.91 3.45
N LEU A 146 4.07 -7.71 4.49
CA LEU A 146 4.55 -7.36 5.83
C LEU A 146 5.44 -8.45 6.45
N ASP A 147 5.03 -9.72 6.36
CA ASP A 147 5.81 -10.85 6.87
C ASP A 147 7.16 -11.03 6.14
N LYS A 148 7.29 -10.44 4.94
CA LYS A 148 8.52 -10.48 4.13
C LYS A 148 9.44 -9.30 4.41
N LEU A 149 8.99 -8.31 5.19
CA LEU A 149 9.80 -7.18 5.61
C LEU A 149 10.82 -7.57 6.69
N GLY A 150 10.54 -8.64 7.46
CA GLY A 150 11.43 -9.13 8.52
C GLY A 150 11.46 -8.22 9.74
N VAL A 151 10.39 -7.45 9.95
CA VAL A 151 10.23 -6.52 11.08
C VAL A 151 8.93 -6.84 11.80
N TRP A 152 8.94 -6.71 13.13
CA TRP A 152 7.74 -6.94 13.93
C TRP A 152 6.70 -5.85 13.70
N TYR A 153 5.44 -6.25 13.61
CA TYR A 153 4.30 -5.35 13.49
C TYR A 153 3.09 -5.91 14.23
N VAL A 154 2.19 -5.01 14.61
CA VAL A 154 0.89 -5.33 15.20
C VAL A 154 -0.20 -4.75 14.32
N ASN A 155 -1.14 -5.59 13.87
CA ASN A 155 -2.36 -5.11 13.25
C ASN A 155 -3.27 -4.47 14.33
N LYS A 156 -3.62 -3.19 14.14
CA LYS A 156 -4.45 -2.39 15.05
C LYS A 156 -5.90 -2.24 14.58
N GLY A 157 -6.25 -2.85 13.44
CA GLY A 157 -7.51 -2.64 12.73
C GLY A 157 -7.60 -1.23 12.16
N ASN A 158 -8.82 -0.72 12.00
CA ASN A 158 -9.06 0.67 11.61
C ASN A 158 -9.25 1.60 12.83
N ALA A 159 -9.08 2.91 12.62
CA ALA A 159 -9.20 3.92 13.69
C ALA A 159 -10.61 4.03 14.27
N MET A 160 -11.62 3.50 13.58
CA MET A 160 -13.00 3.45 14.06
C MET A 160 -13.27 2.22 14.95
N ASN A 161 -12.28 1.38 15.23
CA ASN A 161 -12.41 0.12 15.96
C ASN A 161 -13.53 -0.78 15.42
N LYS A 162 -13.90 -0.64 14.15
CA LYS A 162 -14.80 -1.57 13.47
C LYS A 162 -13.95 -2.78 13.11
N GLY A 163 -13.70 -3.66 14.08
CA GLY A 163 -13.08 -4.96 13.82
C GLY A 163 -13.93 -5.66 12.76
N TYR A 164 -13.34 -5.89 11.58
CA TYR A 164 -14.04 -6.58 10.52
C TYR A 164 -13.96 -8.07 10.73
#